data_AF-A0A9D2HIK0-F1
#
_entry.id   AF-A0A9D2HIK0-F1
#
_cell.length_a   1.000
_cell.length_b   1.000
_cell.length_c   1.000
_cell.angle_alpha   90.00
_cell.angle_beta   90.00
_cell.angle_gamma   90.00
#
_symmetry.space_group_name_H-M   'P 1'
#
loop_
_entity.id
_entity.type
_entity.pdbx_description
1 polymer ?
#
loop_
_entity_poly.entity_id
_entity_poly.type
_entity_poly.pdbx_seq_one_letter_code
_entity_poly.pdbx_strand_id
1 'polypeptide(L)' 'MKELELKYGCNPNQKPSRIFMEGDKELPIKVLSGKPGYINFLDAFNGWQLVKELKEATG' A
#
# COMPACT_ATOMS: atom_id res chain seq x y z
N MET A 1 12.19 -5.12 -1.77
CA MET A 1 11.40 -4.61 -2.90
C MET A 1 11.24 -3.09 -2.78
N LYS A 2 11.89 -2.30 -3.65
CA LYS A 2 11.79 -0.83 -3.68
C LYS A 2 10.48 -0.32 -4.32
N GLU A 3 9.92 -1.10 -5.23
CA GLU A 3 8.66 -0.82 -5.92
C GLU A 3 7.86 -2.09 -6.18
N LEU A 4 6.55 -1.97 -6.28
CA LEU A 4 5.63 -3.07 -6.58
C LEU A 4 4.67 -2.63 -7.69
N GLU A 5 4.69 -3.34 -8.81
CA GLU A 5 3.75 -3.15 -9.92
C GLU A 5 2.34 -3.64 -9.54
N LEU A 6 1.33 -2.83 -9.86
CA LEU A 6 -0.08 -3.14 -9.61
C LEU A 6 -0.79 -3.51 -10.91
N LYS A 7 -1.96 -4.16 -10.77
CA LYS A 7 -2.78 -4.58 -11.93
C LYS A 7 -3.29 -3.39 -12.77
N TYR A 8 -3.66 -2.29 -12.10
CA TYR A 8 -4.11 -1.00 -12.64
C TYR A 8 -4.26 0.00 -11.47
N GLY A 9 -4.49 1.28 -11.78
CA GLY A 9 -4.75 2.38 -10.85
C GLY A 9 -6.13 2.31 -10.19
N CYS A 10 -6.83 3.44 -10.05
CA CYS A 10 -8.19 3.43 -9.48
C CYS A 10 -9.18 2.63 -10.35
N ASN A 11 -9.00 2.65 -11.68
CA ASN A 11 -9.88 2.00 -12.66
C ASN A 11 -9.09 1.10 -13.62
N PRO A 12 -9.71 0.06 -14.22
CA PRO A 12 -9.02 -0.91 -15.08
C PRO A 12 -8.27 -0.33 -16.28
N ASN A 13 -8.70 0.82 -16.80
CA ASN A 13 -8.09 1.52 -17.92
C ASN A 13 -6.84 2.34 -17.52
N GLN A 14 -6.59 2.55 -16.23
CA GLN A 14 -5.46 3.35 -15.74
C GLN A 14 -4.23 2.46 -15.55
N LYS A 15 -3.42 2.31 -16.60
CA LYS A 15 -2.16 1.56 -16.60
C LYS A 15 -1.06 2.39 -17.29
N PRO A 16 0.22 2.25 -16.90
CA PRO A 16 0.74 1.42 -15.80
C PRO A 16 0.47 2.04 -14.41
N SER A 17 0.67 1.25 -13.36
CA SER A 17 0.51 1.70 -11.97
C SER A 17 1.44 0.93 -11.04
N ARG A 18 2.01 1.60 -10.05
CA ARG A 18 2.92 1.02 -9.05
C ARG A 18 2.81 1.75 -7.72
N ILE A 19 3.24 1.09 -6.64
CA ILE A 19 3.67 1.77 -5.41
C ILE A 19 5.19 1.75 -5.33
N PHE A 20 5.79 2.78 -4.76
CA PHE A 20 7.23 2.90 -4.57
C PHE A 20 7.53 3.79 -3.37
N MET A 21 8.73 3.67 -2.81
CA MET A 21 9.25 4.65 -1.86
C MET A 21 10.15 5.64 -2.61
N GLU A 22 10.07 6.92 -2.25
CA GLU A 22 11.01 7.92 -2.75
C GLU A 22 12.43 7.63 -2.26
N GLY A 23 13.41 7.82 -3.15
CA GLY A 23 14.81 7.48 -2.92
C GLY A 23 15.09 5.98 -2.96
N ASP A 24 16.17 5.56 -2.31
CA ASP A 24 16.65 4.16 -2.32
C ASP A 24 16.06 3.28 -1.20
N LYS A 25 14.90 3.65 -0.66
CA LYS A 25 14.28 2.95 0.47
C LYS A 25 13.46 1.74 0.02
N GLU A 26 13.40 0.75 0.89
CA GLU A 26 12.56 -0.44 0.73
C GLU A 26 11.10 -0.13 1.08
N LEU A 27 10.15 -0.78 0.41
CA LEU A 27 8.73 -0.69 0.77
C LEU A 27 8.52 -1.16 2.22
N PRO A 28 7.77 -0.44 3.06
CA PRO A 28 7.52 -0.81 4.45
C PRO A 28 6.44 -1.91 4.58
N ILE A 29 6.27 -2.74 3.56
CA ILE A 29 5.28 -3.82 3.50
C ILE A 29 5.87 -5.06 2.84
N LYS A 30 5.35 -6.22 3.22
CA LYS A 30 5.63 -7.50 2.57
C LYS A 30 4.32 -8.15 2.16
N VAL A 31 4.17 -8.48 0.89
CA VAL A 31 3.02 -9.28 0.42
C VAL A 31 3.25 -10.73 0.82
N LEU A 32 2.42 -11.25 1.72
CA LEU A 32 2.49 -12.65 2.15
C LEU A 32 1.69 -13.58 1.24
N SER A 33 0.61 -13.08 0.64
CA SER A 33 -0.25 -13.82 -0.29
C SER A 33 -1.03 -12.88 -1.19
N GLY A 34 -1.39 -13.34 -2.39
CA GLY A 34 -2.20 -12.60 -3.36
C GLY A 34 -1.47 -11.47 -4.09
N LYS A 35 -2.24 -10.62 -4.78
CA LYS A 35 -1.74 -9.45 -5.54
C LYS A 35 -2.61 -8.22 -5.23
N PRO A 36 -2.24 -7.38 -4.25
CA PRO A 36 -3.03 -6.20 -3.88
C PRO A 36 -3.11 -5.17 -5.02
N GLY A 37 -4.27 -4.53 -5.16
CA GLY A 37 -4.50 -3.46 -6.12
C GLY A 37 -4.30 -2.06 -5.54
N TYR A 38 -4.45 -1.04 -6.39
CA TYR A 38 -4.29 0.37 -6.02
C TYR A 38 -5.18 0.78 -4.85
N ILE A 39 -6.49 0.50 -4.96
CA ILE A 39 -7.46 0.83 -3.92
C ILE A 39 -7.17 0.07 -2.62
N ASN A 40 -6.72 -1.19 -2.69
CA ASN A 40 -6.36 -1.94 -1.48
C ASN A 40 -5.23 -1.28 -0.69
N PHE A 41 -4.26 -0.67 -1.36
CA PHE A 41 -3.20 0.07 -0.66
C PHE A 41 -3.70 1.37 -0.05
N LEU A 42 -4.61 2.10 -0.72
CA LEU A 42 -5.27 3.25 -0.11
C LEU A 42 -6.02 2.85 1.16
N ASP A 43 -6.80 1.77 1.10
CA ASP A 43 -7.54 1.27 2.27
C ASP A 43 -6.59 0.79 3.37
N ALA A 44 -5.57 0.00 3.03
CA ALA A 44 -4.63 -0.57 3.99
C ALA A 44 -3.81 0.50 4.71
N PHE A 45 -3.30 1.51 3.99
CA PHE A 45 -2.48 2.56 4.61
C PHE A 45 -3.31 3.50 5.50
N ASN A 46 -4.55 3.79 5.13
CA ASN A 46 -5.45 4.56 5.99
C ASN A 46 -5.89 3.72 7.21
N GLY A 47 -6.32 2.47 6.99
CA GLY A 47 -6.75 1.58 8.05
C GLY A 47 -5.65 1.25 9.07
N TRP A 48 -4.42 1.06 8.61
CA TRP A 48 -3.26 0.81 9.48
C TRP A 48 -2.95 1.99 10.39
N GLN A 49 -2.92 3.21 9.84
CA GLN A 49 -2.67 4.43 10.64
C GLN A 49 -3.76 4.62 11.70
N LEU A 50 -5.04 4.44 11.32
CA LEU A 50 -6.16 4.53 12.25
C LEU A 50 -5.99 3.59 13.45
N VAL A 51 -5.78 2.30 13.22
CA VAL A 51 -5.68 1.34 14.33
C VAL A 51 -4.38 1.50 15.14
N LYS A 52 -3.31 1.97 14.50
CA LYS A 52 -2.05 2.29 15.17
C LYS A 52 -2.23 3.46 16.14
N GLU A 53 -2.82 4.56 15.68
CA GLU A 53 -3.08 5.75 16.51
C GLU A 53 -4.10 5.45 17.61
N LEU A 54 -5.14 4.66 17.31
CA LEU A 54 -6.07 4.18 18.34
C LEU A 54 -5.33 3.37 19.42
N LYS A 55 -4.46 2.44 19.03
CA LYS A 55 -3.64 1.65 19.97
C LYS A 55 -2.76 2.54 20.86
N GLU A 56 -2.12 3.54 20.28
CA GLU A 56 -1.29 4.52 21.02
C GLU A 56 -2.14 5.33 22.02
N ALA A 57 -3.37 5.71 21.64
CA ALA A 57 -4.26 6.51 22.47
C ALA A 57 -4.99 5.71 23.56
N THR A 58 -5.33 4.44 23.32
CA THR A 58 -6.19 3.65 24.23
C THR A 58 -5.48 2.51 24.96
N GLY A 59 -4.25 2.16 24.59
CA GLY A 59 -3.51 1.01 25.14
C GLY A 59 -3.87 -0.32 24.50
#